data_AF-A0A7D8IUG2-F1
#
_entry.id   AF-A0A7D8IUG2-F1
#
_cell.length_a   1.000
_cell.length_b   1.000
_cell.length_c   1.000
_cell.angle_alpha   90.00
_cell.angle_beta   90.00
_cell.angle_gamma   90.00
#
_symmetry.space_group_name_H-M   'P 1'
#
loop_
_entity.id
_entity.type
_entity.pdbx_description
1 polymer ?
#
loop_
_entity_poly.entity_id
_entity_poly.type
_entity_poly.pdbx_seq_one_letter_code
_entity_poly.pdbx_strand_id
1 'polypeptide(L)'
;MHFSGLNDTIRNSQYGAMKVKDAIVDAFTRKNLPRPNVDRESPDLRINVWLNKETASIALDLSGDGLHLRGYRDRTGLAPIKETLAAAIVMRSGWQPGTPLLDPMCGSGTLLIEAAMWATDRAPGLHRGHWGI
;
A
#
# COMPACT_ATOMS: atom_id res chain seq x y z
N MET A 1 -12.77 2.63 -2.25
CA MET A 1 -12.21 3.41 -3.37
C MET A 1 -11.34 4.54 -2.82
N HIS A 2 -10.20 4.79 -3.45
CA HIS A 2 -9.34 5.93 -3.14
C HIS A 2 -9.15 6.82 -4.38
N PHE A 3 -9.25 8.13 -4.21
CA PHE A 3 -9.04 9.12 -5.27
C PHE A 3 -7.97 10.12 -4.83
N SER A 4 -7.02 10.41 -5.70
CA SER A 4 -5.95 11.38 -5.43
C SER A 4 -5.72 12.29 -6.64
N GLY A 5 -5.41 13.56 -6.36
CA GLY A 5 -5.28 14.59 -7.39
C GLY A 5 -6.51 15.50 -7.47
N LEU A 6 -6.31 16.68 -8.07
CA LEU A 6 -7.32 17.72 -8.23
C LEU A 6 -7.08 18.44 -9.57
N ASN A 7 -8.14 19.00 -10.16
CA ASN A 7 -8.09 19.88 -11.33
C ASN A 7 -9.24 20.89 -11.27
N ASP A 8 -9.45 21.66 -12.34
CA ASP A 8 -10.46 22.73 -12.37
C ASP A 8 -11.91 22.21 -12.24
N THR A 9 -12.16 20.96 -12.66
CA THR A 9 -13.47 20.31 -12.58
C THR A 9 -13.65 19.50 -11.29
N ILE A 10 -12.65 18.70 -10.90
CA ILE A 10 -12.62 17.91 -9.66
C ILE A 10 -11.77 18.65 -8.63
N ARG A 11 -12.41 19.59 -7.93
CA ARG A 11 -11.77 20.42 -6.89
C ARG A 11 -11.75 19.77 -5.51
N ASN A 12 -12.39 18.62 -5.35
CA ASN A 12 -12.42 17.87 -4.10
C ASN A 12 -12.24 16.36 -4.40
N SER A 13 -11.26 15.74 -3.75
CA SER A 13 -10.93 14.32 -3.93
C SER A 13 -12.06 13.39 -3.48
N GLN A 14 -12.80 13.74 -2.42
CA GLN A 14 -13.96 12.96 -1.97
C GLN A 14 -15.10 13.03 -2.99
N TYR A 15 -15.29 14.19 -3.64
CA TYR A 15 -16.26 14.33 -4.71
C TYR A 15 -15.88 13.46 -5.92
N GLY A 16 -14.60 13.46 -6.31
CA GLY A 16 -14.08 12.57 -7.35
C GLY A 16 -14.33 11.09 -7.03
N ALA A 17 -14.04 10.67 -5.80
CA ALA A 17 -14.30 9.30 -5.35
C ALA A 17 -15.79 8.92 -5.42
N MET A 18 -16.70 9.81 -5.00
CA MET A 18 -18.14 9.54 -5.09
C MET A 18 -18.60 9.39 -6.55
N LYS A 19 -18.11 10.25 -7.46
CA LYS A 19 -18.48 10.17 -8.88
C LYS A 19 -18.00 8.89 -9.55
N VAL A 20 -16.78 8.44 -9.26
CA VAL A 20 -16.30 7.17 -9.83
C VAL A 20 -17.06 5.99 -9.21
N LYS A 21 -17.42 6.05 -7.92
CA LYS A 21 -18.27 5.02 -7.29
C LYS A 21 -19.62 4.91 -8.00
N ASP A 22 -20.29 6.04 -8.24
CA ASP A 22 -21.58 6.06 -8.91
C ASP A 22 -21.46 5.50 -10.33
N ALA A 23 -20.40 5.86 -11.06
CA ALA A 23 -20.15 5.32 -12.40
C ALA A 23 -19.96 3.79 -12.41
N ILE A 24 -19.31 3.23 -11.37
CA ILE A 24 -19.18 1.77 -11.22
C ILE A 24 -20.56 1.15 -10.98
N VAL A 25 -21.37 1.70 -10.07
CA VAL A 25 -22.72 1.21 -9.80
C VAL A 25 -23.61 1.28 -11.04
N ASP A 26 -23.51 2.36 -11.81
CA ASP A 26 -24.24 2.54 -13.06
C ASP A 26 -23.85 1.46 -14.09
N ALA A 27 -22.57 1.07 -14.15
CA ALA A 27 -22.11 0.02 -15.05
C ALA A 27 -22.73 -1.36 -14.71
N PHE A 28 -22.96 -1.68 -13.44
CA PHE A 28 -23.68 -2.89 -13.01
C PHE A 28 -25.17 -2.79 -13.35
N THR A 29 -25.78 -1.65 -13.02
CA THR A 29 -27.19 -1.37 -13.28
C THR A 29 -27.54 -1.50 -14.76
N ARG A 30 -26.71 -0.94 -15.66
CA ARG A 30 -26.87 -1.04 -17.13
C ARG A 30 -26.77 -2.46 -17.66
N LYS A 31 -26.16 -3.38 -16.92
CA LYS A 31 -26.04 -4.80 -17.26
C LYS A 31 -27.10 -5.67 -16.58
N ASN A 32 -28.09 -5.06 -15.92
CA ASN A 32 -29.09 -5.76 -15.08
C ASN A 32 -28.45 -6.65 -13.98
N LEU A 33 -27.28 -6.26 -13.48
CA LEU A 33 -26.60 -6.95 -12.37
C LEU A 33 -26.97 -6.31 -11.02
N PRO A 34 -26.93 -7.07 -9.91
CA PRO A 34 -27.16 -6.52 -8.59
C PRO A 34 -26.12 -5.44 -8.25
N ARG A 35 -26.56 -4.41 -7.52
CA ARG A 35 -25.69 -3.33 -7.06
C ARG A 35 -24.60 -3.89 -6.13
N PRO A 36 -23.30 -3.61 -6.39
CA PRO A 36 -22.24 -4.04 -5.50
C PRO A 36 -22.30 -3.28 -4.16
N ASN A 37 -21.97 -3.97 -3.07
CA ASN A 37 -21.81 -3.34 -1.76
C ASN A 37 -20.46 -2.61 -1.67
N VAL A 38 -20.36 -1.61 -0.80
CA VAL A 38 -19.13 -0.86 -0.58
C VAL A 38 -18.71 -0.97 0.88
N ASP A 39 -17.70 -1.79 1.13
CA ASP A 39 -16.98 -1.82 2.41
C ASP A 39 -15.83 -0.80 2.37
N ARG A 40 -15.64 -0.06 3.47
CA ARG A 40 -14.55 0.90 3.65
C ARG A 40 -13.40 0.34 4.48
N GLU A 41 -13.67 -0.64 5.33
CA GLU A 41 -12.70 -1.23 6.25
C GLU A 41 -12.00 -2.43 5.61
N SER A 42 -12.75 -3.34 4.99
CA SER A 42 -12.20 -4.54 4.34
C SER A 42 -12.84 -4.79 2.97
N PRO A 43 -12.52 -3.95 1.96
CA PRO A 43 -13.03 -4.17 0.62
C PRO A 43 -12.31 -5.33 -0.07
N ASP A 44 -13.06 -6.26 -0.65
CA ASP A 44 -12.50 -7.32 -1.52
C ASP A 44 -11.79 -6.74 -2.75
N LEU A 45 -12.26 -5.58 -3.23
CA LEU A 45 -11.73 -4.91 -4.41
C LEU A 45 -11.50 -3.43 -4.12
N ARG A 46 -10.23 -3.03 -4.11
CA ARG A 46 -9.85 -1.63 -3.91
C ARG A 46 -9.43 -1.00 -5.24
N ILE A 47 -10.22 -0.01 -5.69
CA ILE A 47 -9.94 0.78 -6.89
C ILE A 47 -9.29 2.10 -6.48
N ASN A 48 -8.14 2.39 -7.10
CA ASN A 48 -7.38 3.62 -6.93
C ASN A 48 -7.49 4.46 -8.21
N VAL A 49 -7.79 5.75 -8.05
CA VAL A 49 -7.85 6.70 -9.16
C VAL A 49 -6.87 7.83 -8.90
N TRP A 50 -5.99 8.07 -9.86
CA TRP A 50 -5.03 9.16 -9.82
C TRP A 50 -5.33 10.17 -10.92
N LEU A 51 -5.66 11.39 -10.53
CA LEU A 51 -5.88 12.51 -11.44
C LEU A 51 -4.62 13.36 -11.50
N ASN A 52 -4.06 13.50 -12.70
CA ASN A 52 -2.95 14.40 -12.95
C ASN A 52 -3.30 15.29 -14.14
N LYS A 53 -3.42 16.60 -13.88
CA LYS A 53 -3.93 17.58 -14.85
C LYS A 53 -5.30 17.12 -15.38
N GLU A 54 -5.38 16.84 -16.68
CA GLU A 54 -6.61 16.39 -17.36
C GLU A 54 -6.70 14.86 -17.54
N THR A 55 -5.74 14.09 -17.02
CA THR A 55 -5.71 12.63 -17.19
C THR A 55 -6.01 11.91 -15.89
N ALA A 56 -7.09 11.14 -15.87
CA ALA A 56 -7.43 10.23 -14.78
C ALA A 56 -6.97 8.81 -15.10
N SER A 57 -6.06 8.27 -14.30
CA SER A 57 -5.60 6.88 -14.36
C SER A 57 -6.34 6.05 -13.33
N ILE A 58 -6.95 4.95 -13.76
CA ILE A 58 -7.69 4.03 -12.89
C ILE A 58 -6.87 2.74 -12.77
N ALA A 59 -6.61 2.30 -11.55
CA ALA A 59 -5.85 1.10 -11.26
C ALA A 59 -6.54 0.26 -10.18
N LEU A 60 -6.31 -1.05 -10.25
CA LEU A 60 -6.70 -1.99 -9.21
C LEU A 60 -5.57 -2.15 -8.20
N ASP A 61 -5.89 -2.07 -6.92
CA ASP A 61 -4.95 -2.28 -5.83
C ASP A 61 -4.90 -3.75 -5.44
N LEU A 62 -3.86 -4.45 -5.87
CA LEU A 62 -3.63 -5.86 -5.55
C LEU A 62 -2.94 -6.06 -4.19
N SER A 63 -2.41 -4.98 -3.59
CA SER A 63 -1.66 -5.09 -2.34
C SER A 63 -2.59 -5.16 -1.12
N GLY A 64 -3.75 -4.51 -1.22
CA GLY A 64 -4.68 -4.33 -0.10
C GLY A 64 -4.09 -3.33 0.89
N ASP A 65 -3.48 -3.85 1.95
CA ASP A 65 -2.71 -3.04 2.89
C ASP A 65 -1.36 -2.62 2.30
N GLY A 66 -0.83 -1.50 2.78
CA GLY A 66 0.46 -0.99 2.32
C GLY A 66 1.57 -2.05 2.42
N LEU A 67 2.38 -2.21 1.38
CA LEU A 67 3.38 -3.28 1.31
C LEU A 67 4.39 -3.23 2.47
N HIS A 68 4.68 -2.05 3.01
CA HIS A 68 5.54 -1.85 4.18
C HIS A 68 5.12 -2.69 5.40
N LEU A 69 3.83 -3.03 5.53
CA LEU A 69 3.35 -3.96 6.56
C LEU A 69 3.76 -5.39 6.18
N ARG A 70 4.89 -5.86 6.69
CA ARG A 70 5.41 -7.22 6.42
C ARG A 70 4.75 -8.33 7.24
N GLY A 71 4.00 -7.96 8.28
CA GLY A 71 3.34 -8.90 9.20
C GLY A 71 4.14 -9.27 10.46
N TYR A 72 5.36 -8.76 10.64
CA TYR A 72 6.15 -9.03 11.86
C TYR A 72 5.91 -8.01 13.00
N ARG A 73 5.13 -6.95 12.76
CA ARG A 73 4.93 -5.84 13.68
C ARG A 73 3.43 -5.63 13.94
N ASP A 74 3.02 -5.83 15.20
CA ASP A 74 1.63 -5.62 15.63
C ASP A 74 1.33 -4.15 16.01
N ARG A 75 2.35 -3.40 16.45
CA ARG A 75 2.20 -2.01 16.91
C ARG A 75 3.33 -1.13 16.42
N THR A 76 3.01 -0.15 15.60
CA THR A 76 3.89 0.97 15.28
C THR A 76 4.01 1.86 16.52
N GLY A 77 5.22 1.99 17.06
CA GLY A 77 5.53 3.05 18.04
C GLY A 77 5.37 4.45 17.43
N LEU A 78 5.69 5.49 18.20
CA LEU A 78 5.41 6.88 17.81
C LEU A 78 6.16 7.38 16.55
N ALA A 79 7.26 6.75 16.12
CA ALA A 79 7.99 7.17 14.91
C ALA A 79 8.98 6.12 14.33
N PRO A 80 8.61 4.84 14.07
CA PRO A 80 9.52 3.93 13.40
C PRO A 80 9.67 4.28 11.91
N ILE A 81 10.89 4.10 11.38
CA ILE A 81 11.17 4.17 9.94
C ILE A 81 10.31 3.12 9.22
N LYS A 82 9.68 3.52 8.10
CA LYS A 82 8.94 2.59 7.23
C LYS A 82 9.86 1.47 6.75
N GLU A 83 9.35 0.24 6.78
CA GLU A 83 10.05 -0.99 6.39
C GLU A 83 10.62 -0.90 4.97
N THR A 84 9.88 -0.30 4.03
CA THR A 84 10.36 -0.05 2.66
C THR A 84 11.56 0.89 2.60
N LEU A 85 11.60 1.90 3.47
CA LEU A 85 12.73 2.81 3.56
C LEU A 85 13.93 2.14 4.25
N ALA A 86 13.68 1.34 5.29
CA ALA A 86 14.72 0.56 5.95
C ALA A 86 15.40 -0.42 4.97
N ALA A 87 14.62 -1.16 4.17
CA ALA A 87 15.15 -2.01 3.10
C ALA A 87 16.04 -1.24 2.13
N ALA A 88 15.58 -0.06 1.68
CA ALA A 88 16.35 0.79 0.78
C ALA A 88 17.66 1.32 1.41
N ILE A 89 17.66 1.60 2.72
CA ILE A 89 18.87 2.01 3.46
C ILE A 89 19.86 0.84 3.51
N VAL A 90 19.41 -0.37 3.85
CA VAL A 90 20.29 -1.55 3.87
C VAL A 90 20.87 -1.81 2.47
N MET A 91 20.08 -1.67 1.41
CA MET A 91 20.56 -1.78 0.02
C MET A 91 21.62 -0.74 -0.35
N ARG A 92 21.59 0.43 0.29
CA ARG A 92 22.53 1.54 0.03
C ARG A 92 23.68 1.63 1.04
N SER A 93 23.68 0.84 2.10
CA SER A 93 24.67 0.94 3.18
C SER A 93 26.05 0.38 2.78
N GLY A 94 26.15 -0.32 1.66
CA GLY A 94 27.36 -1.03 1.24
C GLY A 94 27.59 -2.34 2.00
N TRP A 95 26.67 -2.72 2.90
CA TRP A 95 26.72 -4.00 3.59
C TRP A 95 26.55 -5.17 2.63
N GLN A 96 27.29 -6.25 2.86
CA GLN A 96 27.21 -7.48 2.09
C GLN A 96 26.56 -8.60 2.91
N PRO A 97 25.49 -9.26 2.41
CA PRO A 97 24.92 -10.43 3.04
C PRO A 97 25.97 -11.48 3.41
N GLY A 98 25.88 -12.02 4.62
CA GLY A 98 26.86 -12.96 5.18
C GLY A 98 28.00 -12.31 5.97
N THR A 99 28.14 -10.98 5.93
CA THR A 99 29.04 -10.23 6.82
C THR A 99 28.31 -9.70 8.06
N PRO A 100 28.98 -9.52 9.21
CA PRO A 100 28.35 -8.95 10.40
C PRO A 100 27.76 -7.56 10.13
N LEU A 101 26.52 -7.34 10.58
CA LEU A 101 25.85 -6.04 10.57
C LEU A 101 25.54 -5.63 12.00
N LEU A 102 25.89 -4.40 12.37
CA LEU A 102 25.63 -3.84 13.70
C LEU A 102 24.91 -2.50 13.55
N ASP A 103 23.80 -2.37 14.26
CA ASP A 103 23.13 -1.08 14.48
C ASP A 103 23.12 -0.79 16.00
N PRO A 104 24.00 0.11 16.50
CA PRO A 104 24.12 0.37 17.93
C PRO A 104 22.95 1.18 18.51
N MET A 105 22.07 1.71 17.65
CA MET A 105 20.90 2.51 18.05
C MET A 105 19.65 1.97 17.34
N CYS A 106 19.51 0.64 17.31
CA CYS A 106 18.55 -0.05 16.45
C CYS A 106 17.08 0.24 16.74
N GLY A 107 16.75 0.79 17.92
CA GLY A 107 15.40 1.14 18.32
C GLY A 107 14.45 -0.04 18.15
N SER A 108 13.51 0.08 17.21
CA SER A 108 12.53 -0.98 16.87
C SER A 108 13.09 -2.13 16.01
N GLY A 109 14.39 -2.11 15.69
CA GLY A 109 15.09 -3.16 14.95
C GLY A 109 14.80 -3.21 13.45
N THR A 110 14.04 -2.28 12.87
CA THR A 110 13.58 -2.35 11.46
C THR A 110 14.73 -2.59 10.47
N LEU A 111 15.86 -1.89 10.63
CA LEU A 111 17.01 -2.04 9.73
C LEU A 111 17.61 -3.44 9.79
N LEU A 112 17.81 -3.98 10.99
CA LEU A 112 18.37 -5.32 11.19
C LEU A 112 17.40 -6.42 10.72
N ILE A 113 16.10 -6.23 10.92
CA ILE A 113 15.07 -7.18 10.45
C ILE A 113 15.05 -7.22 8.91
N GLU A 114 14.96 -6.08 8.23
CA GLU A 114 14.97 -6.05 6.76
C GLU A 114 16.30 -6.58 6.18
N ALA A 115 17.44 -6.31 6.86
CA ALA A 115 18.73 -6.88 6.48
C ALA A 115 18.78 -8.41 6.63
N ALA A 116 18.27 -8.95 7.74
CA ALA A 116 18.21 -10.39 7.97
C ALA A 116 17.27 -11.07 6.96
N MET A 117 16.12 -10.46 6.66
CA MET A 117 15.20 -10.96 5.64
C MET A 117 15.87 -10.98 4.27
N TRP A 118 16.61 -9.94 3.91
CA TRP A 118 17.35 -9.91 2.65
C TRP A 118 18.45 -10.97 2.60
N ALA A 119 19.30 -11.08 3.63
CA ALA A 119 20.39 -12.06 3.64
C ALA A 119 19.93 -13.52 3.66
N THR A 120 18.70 -13.79 4.11
CA THR A 120 18.11 -15.14 4.14
C THR A 120 17.14 -15.42 2.99
N ASP A 121 17.10 -14.54 1.98
CA ASP A 121 16.16 -14.62 0.85
C ASP A 121 14.69 -14.79 1.30
N ARG A 122 14.33 -14.12 2.40
CA ARG A 122 13.00 -14.19 2.97
C ARG A 122 12.10 -13.17 2.31
N ALA A 123 11.11 -13.65 1.57
CA ALA A 123 10.17 -12.79 0.85
C ALA A 123 9.46 -11.80 1.81
N PRO A 124 9.36 -10.50 1.46
CA PRO A 124 8.74 -9.48 2.30
C PRO A 124 7.26 -9.70 2.53
N GLY A 125 6.60 -10.43 1.62
CA GLY A 125 5.19 -10.79 1.72
C GLY A 125 4.91 -12.11 2.44
N LEU A 126 5.94 -12.85 2.90
CA LEU A 126 5.80 -14.22 3.38
C LEU A 126 4.84 -14.35 4.58
N HIS A 127 4.80 -13.33 5.44
CA HIS A 127 3.99 -13.31 6.66
C HIS A 127 2.77 -12.40 6.56
N ARG A 128 2.41 -11.94 5.36
CA ARG A 128 1.22 -11.12 5.16
C ARG A 128 -0.03 -11.99 5.20
N GLY A 129 -0.99 -11.62 6.06
CA GLY A 129 -2.26 -12.32 6.19
C GLY A 129 -3.35 -11.89 5.21
N HIS A 130 -3.16 -10.78 4.49
CA HIS A 130 -4.18 -10.21 3.61
C HIS A 130 -3.56 -9.54 2.38
N TRP A 131 -4.25 -9.67 1.24
CA TRP A 131 -3.91 -9.09 -0.07
C TRP A 131 -5.17 -8.45 -0.67
N GLY A 132 -5.00 -7.66 -1.74
CA GLY A 132 -6.11 -6.94 -2.38
C GLY A 132 -6.98 -7.78 -3.33
N ILE A 133 -6.94 -9.11 -3.19
CA ILE A 133 -7.74 -10.12 -3.91
C ILE A 133 -7.99 -11.35 -3.03
#